data_AF-A0A838QCE1-F1
#
_entry.id   AF-A0A838QCE1-F1
#
_cell.length_a   1.000
_cell.length_b   1.000
_cell.length_c   1.000
_cell.angle_alpha   90.00
_cell.angle_beta   90.00
_cell.angle_gamma   90.00
#
_symmetry.space_group_name_H-M   'P 1'
#
loop_
_entity.id
_entity.type
_entity.pdbx_description
1 polymer ?
#
loop_
_entity_poly.entity_id
_entity_poly.type
_entity_poly.pdbx_seq_one_letter_code
_entity_poly.pdbx_strand_id
1 'polypeptide(L)'
;PAATERALAAINAAAFGFQAHRSRDIAVETSRTFQVISRFHRAIGVITIVASAIFLLCIMLLKVEERRRDVAALRLMGISRATVMKGVVAEAALLALVGSGLGVAVGFGASLFINWYYQGLYRTPLYFSVITPSIITLAVGLSLVLGIGAGLLASLRLVRTPPLALFGR
;
A
#
# COMPACT_ATOMS: atom_id res chain seq x y z
N PRO A 1 -17.26 5.33 39.20
CA PRO A 1 -18.02 4.53 38.21
C PRO A 1 -19.46 4.26 38.65
N ALA A 2 -19.66 3.76 39.87
CA ALA A 2 -20.99 3.48 40.44
C ALA A 2 -21.90 4.71 40.65
N ALA A 3 -21.33 5.88 41.00
CA ALA A 3 -22.11 7.12 41.18
C ALA A 3 -22.73 7.61 39.87
N THR A 4 -22.01 7.48 38.75
CA THR A 4 -22.50 7.87 37.42
C THR A 4 -23.62 6.95 36.94
N GLU A 5 -23.56 5.65 37.26
CA GLU A 5 -24.61 4.67 36.92
C GLU A 5 -25.90 4.90 37.67
N ARG A 6 -25.80 5.25 38.96
CA ARG A 6 -26.96 5.64 39.77
C ARG A 6 -27.60 6.93 39.24
N ALA A 7 -26.80 7.91 38.83
CA ALA A 7 -27.30 9.15 38.22
C ALA A 7 -28.01 8.88 36.88
N LEU A 8 -27.46 8.02 36.01
CA LEU A 8 -28.12 7.61 34.77
C LEU A 8 -29.43 6.86 35.01
N ALA A 9 -29.44 5.94 35.98
CA ALA A 9 -30.64 5.20 36.32
C ALA A 9 -31.75 6.13 36.83
N ALA A 10 -31.40 7.12 37.66
CA ALA A 10 -32.34 8.13 38.14
C ALA A 10 -32.86 9.03 37.01
N ILE A 11 -31.97 9.46 36.10
CA ILE A 11 -32.34 10.27 34.93
C ILE A 11 -33.24 9.48 33.97
N ASN A 12 -32.91 8.23 33.66
CA ASN A 12 -33.69 7.37 32.77
C ASN A 12 -35.03 6.94 33.37
N ALA A 13 -35.12 6.84 34.70
CA ALA A 13 -36.38 6.58 35.40
C ALA A 13 -37.29 7.81 35.42
N ALA A 14 -36.72 9.02 35.44
CA ALA A 14 -37.48 10.28 35.43
C ALA A 14 -37.80 10.79 34.01
N ALA A 15 -37.00 10.42 33.01
CA ALA A 15 -37.18 10.83 31.62
C ALA A 15 -38.12 9.87 30.88
N PHE A 16 -39.41 10.20 30.84
CA PHE A 16 -40.39 9.45 30.06
C PHE A 16 -40.12 9.63 28.55
N GLY A 17 -39.76 8.55 27.85
CA GLY A 17 -39.56 8.53 26.40
C GLY A 17 -38.15 8.91 25.90
N PHE A 18 -37.21 9.25 26.79
CA PHE A 18 -35.83 9.58 26.41
C PHE A 18 -34.82 8.73 27.20
N GLN A 19 -33.87 8.11 26.49
CA GLN A 19 -32.77 7.37 27.11
C GLN A 19 -31.50 8.23 27.13
N ALA A 20 -31.05 8.59 28.32
CA ALA A 20 -29.75 9.19 28.57
C ALA A 20 -28.67 8.12 28.49
N HIS A 21 -27.73 8.30 27.57
CA HIS A 21 -26.52 7.51 27.43
C HIS A 21 -25.32 8.32 27.89
N ARG A 22 -24.28 7.68 28.45
CA ARG A 22 -23.03 8.41 28.70
C ARG A 22 -22.36 8.69 27.37
N SER A 23 -21.74 9.87 27.27
CA SER A 23 -20.89 10.22 26.14
C SER A 23 -19.78 9.18 25.90
N ARG A 24 -19.28 8.51 26.96
CA ARG A 24 -18.33 7.40 26.83
C ARG A 24 -18.91 6.15 26.18
N ASP A 25 -20.19 5.83 26.40
CA ASP A 25 -20.79 4.60 25.89
C ASP A 25 -21.10 4.76 24.38
N ILE A 26 -21.61 5.95 23.96
CA ILE A 26 -21.78 6.31 22.53
C ILE A 26 -20.44 6.37 21.80
N ALA A 27 -19.40 6.95 22.44
CA ALA A 27 -18.07 7.04 21.85
C ALA A 27 -17.41 5.64 21.68
N VAL A 28 -17.61 4.72 22.63
CA VAL A 28 -17.10 3.35 22.55
C VAL A 28 -17.79 2.55 21.45
N GLU A 29 -19.12 2.67 21.31
CA GLU A 29 -19.87 1.98 20.25
C GLU A 29 -19.49 2.47 18.86
N THR A 30 -19.43 3.79 18.68
CA THR A 30 -18.96 4.43 17.43
C THR A 30 -17.51 4.02 17.12
N SER A 31 -16.63 3.97 18.13
CA SER A 31 -15.23 3.57 17.96
C SER A 31 -15.08 2.11 17.52
N ARG A 32 -15.90 1.18 18.03
CA ARG A 32 -15.85 -0.24 17.63
C ARG A 32 -16.16 -0.43 16.16
N THR A 33 -17.20 0.22 15.63
CA THR A 33 -17.56 0.13 14.20
C THR A 33 -16.43 0.66 13.32
N PHE A 34 -15.85 1.81 13.65
CA PHE A 34 -14.71 2.36 12.90
C PHE A 34 -13.45 1.49 12.99
N GLN A 35 -13.20 0.84 14.14
CA GLN A 35 -12.07 -0.08 14.29
C GLN A 35 -12.21 -1.33 13.41
N VAL A 36 -13.42 -1.89 13.31
CA VAL A 36 -13.69 -3.05 12.45
C VAL A 36 -13.44 -2.68 10.99
N ILE A 37 -14.02 -1.58 10.51
CA ILE A 37 -13.82 -1.09 9.14
C ILE A 37 -12.33 -0.83 8.86
N SER A 38 -11.61 -0.18 9.78
CA SER A 38 -10.18 0.09 9.64
C SER A 38 -9.35 -1.19 9.52
N ARG A 39 -9.67 -2.24 10.31
CA ARG A 39 -8.98 -3.54 10.23
C ARG A 39 -9.24 -4.23 8.90
N PHE A 40 -10.48 -4.24 8.41
CA PHE A 40 -10.80 -4.81 7.11
C PHE A 40 -10.09 -4.08 5.97
N HIS A 41 -10.11 -2.74 5.99
CA HIS A 41 -9.41 -1.95 4.99
C HIS A 41 -7.90 -2.21 4.98
N ARG A 42 -7.29 -2.32 6.17
CA ARG A 42 -5.87 -2.71 6.29
C ARG A 42 -5.61 -4.11 5.74
N ALA A 43 -6.48 -5.09 6.02
CA ALA A 43 -6.32 -6.45 5.50
C ALA A 43 -6.36 -6.47 3.97
N ILE A 44 -7.33 -5.78 3.36
CA ILE A 44 -7.42 -5.63 1.90
C ILE A 44 -6.16 -4.95 1.36
N GLY A 45 -5.70 -3.88 2.02
CA GLY A 45 -4.47 -3.18 1.64
C GLY A 45 -3.25 -4.11 1.62
N VAL A 46 -3.06 -4.93 2.66
CA VAL A 46 -1.97 -5.90 2.73
C VAL A 46 -2.05 -6.92 1.58
N ILE A 47 -3.23 -7.48 1.32
CA ILE A 47 -3.42 -8.45 0.24
C ILE A 47 -3.10 -7.83 -1.12
N THR A 48 -3.58 -6.61 -1.39
CA THR A 48 -3.31 -5.89 -2.64
C THR A 48 -1.83 -5.57 -2.83
N ILE A 49 -1.14 -5.20 -1.74
CA ILE A 49 0.31 -4.94 -1.77
C ILE A 49 1.08 -6.22 -2.12
N VAL A 50 0.73 -7.34 -1.48
CA VAL A 50 1.36 -8.64 -1.74
C VAL A 50 1.10 -9.09 -3.18
N ALA A 51 -0.15 -9.02 -3.65
CA ALA A 51 -0.52 -9.37 -5.02
C ALA A 51 0.24 -8.52 -6.04
N SER A 52 0.33 -7.20 -5.82
CA SER A 52 1.07 -6.29 -6.70
C SER A 52 2.57 -6.56 -6.70
N ALA A 53 3.17 -6.91 -5.56
CA ALA A 53 4.59 -7.27 -5.47
C ALA A 53 4.90 -8.56 -6.25
N ILE A 54 4.03 -9.58 -6.13
CA ILE A 54 4.16 -10.82 -6.91
C ILE A 54 4.00 -10.54 -8.40
N PHE A 55 3.04 -9.71 -8.77
CA PHE A 55 2.81 -9.32 -10.16
C PHE A 55 4.02 -8.59 -10.75
N LEU A 56 4.59 -7.63 -10.01
CA LEU A 56 5.80 -6.92 -10.41
C LEU A 56 6.99 -7.88 -10.59
N LEU A 57 7.17 -8.81 -9.64
CA LEU A 57 8.20 -9.85 -9.75
C LEU A 57 8.00 -10.71 -11.00
N CYS A 58 6.77 -11.12 -11.30
CA CYS A 58 6.45 -11.90 -12.49
C CYS A 58 6.85 -11.17 -13.77
N ILE A 59 6.49 -9.90 -13.90
CA ILE A 59 6.87 -9.07 -15.06
C ILE A 59 8.39 -8.93 -15.16
N MET A 60 9.09 -8.67 -14.05
CA MET A 60 10.55 -8.57 -14.06
C MET A 60 11.21 -9.87 -14.52
N LEU A 61 10.67 -11.01 -14.08
CA LEU A 61 11.15 -12.33 -14.51
C LEU A 61 10.93 -12.55 -16.02
N LEU A 62 9.75 -12.21 -16.53
CA LEU A 62 9.45 -12.30 -17.96
C LEU A 62 10.41 -11.44 -18.79
N LYS A 63 10.59 -10.17 -18.42
CA LYS A 63 11.50 -9.24 -19.11
C LYS A 63 12.96 -9.72 -19.12
N VAL A 64 13.38 -10.33 -18.00
CA VAL A 64 14.73 -10.89 -17.85
C VAL A 64 14.92 -12.12 -18.74
N GLU A 65 13.89 -12.97 -18.88
CA GLU A 65 13.94 -14.14 -19.76
C GLU A 65 13.98 -13.72 -21.24
N GLU A 66 13.21 -12.70 -21.63
CA GLU A 66 13.25 -12.14 -23.01
C GLU A 66 14.64 -11.63 -23.38
N ARG A 67 15.34 -10.95 -22.45
CA ARG A 67 16.68 -10.38 -22.66
C ARG A 67 17.83 -11.34 -22.32
N ARG A 68 17.53 -12.62 -22.09
CA ARG A 68 18.48 -13.61 -21.60
C ARG A 68 19.66 -13.84 -22.56
N ARG A 69 19.40 -13.85 -23.87
CA ARG A 69 20.43 -14.02 -24.92
C ARG A 69 21.38 -12.83 -24.98
N ASP A 70 20.86 -11.61 -24.86
CA ASP A 70 21.69 -10.39 -24.83
C ASP A 70 22.60 -10.38 -23.60
N VAL A 71 22.06 -10.74 -22.43
CA VAL A 71 22.84 -10.84 -21.20
C VAL A 71 23.88 -11.96 -21.29
N ALA A 72 23.58 -13.07 -21.97
CA ALA A 72 24.56 -14.13 -22.23
C ALA A 72 25.74 -13.60 -23.06
N ALA A 73 25.46 -12.87 -24.14
CA ALA A 73 26.48 -12.28 -25.00
C ALA A 73 27.34 -11.26 -24.24
N LEU A 74 26.73 -10.38 -23.44
CA LEU A 74 27.45 -9.42 -22.59
C LEU A 74 28.38 -10.12 -21.58
N ARG A 75 27.93 -11.23 -20.98
CA ARG A 75 28.75 -12.01 -20.05
C ARG A 75 29.93 -12.72 -20.74
N LEU A 76 29.78 -13.15 -21.98
CA LEU A 76 30.87 -13.75 -22.76
C LEU A 76 31.94 -12.70 -23.14
N MET A 77 31.54 -11.44 -23.29
CA MET A 77 32.46 -10.32 -23.50
C MET A 77 33.14 -9.82 -22.20
N GLY A 78 32.95 -10.52 -21.07
CA GLY A 78 33.62 -10.22 -19.80
C GLY A 78 32.89 -9.24 -18.87
N ILE A 79 31.65 -8.85 -19.18
CA ILE A 79 30.88 -7.97 -18.29
C ILE A 79 30.52 -8.70 -16.99
N SER A 80 30.76 -8.02 -15.86
CA SER A 80 30.52 -8.58 -14.54
C SER A 80 29.02 -8.82 -14.27
N ARG A 81 28.72 -9.91 -13.54
CA ARG A 81 27.36 -10.19 -13.03
C ARG A 81 26.76 -9.03 -12.23
N ALA A 82 27.61 -8.30 -11.50
CA ALA A 82 27.19 -7.18 -10.67
C ALA A 82 26.70 -6.00 -11.51
N THR A 83 27.31 -5.74 -12.67
CA THR A 83 26.88 -4.68 -13.58
C THR A 83 25.48 -4.96 -14.11
N VAL A 84 25.22 -6.20 -14.54
CA VAL A 84 23.89 -6.61 -15.03
C VAL A 84 22.84 -6.52 -13.91
N MET A 85 23.16 -7.04 -12.71
CA MET A 85 22.25 -6.95 -11.56
C MET A 85 21.91 -5.50 -11.20
N LYS A 86 22.91 -4.61 -11.16
CA LYS A 86 22.68 -3.18 -10.89
C LYS A 86 21.77 -2.54 -11.92
N GLY A 87 21.91 -2.89 -13.20
CA GLY A 87 21.03 -2.41 -14.26
C GLY A 87 19.56 -2.83 -14.03
N VAL A 88 19.31 -4.10 -13.76
CA VAL A 88 17.95 -4.62 -13.50
C VAL A 88 17.34 -4.01 -12.23
N VAL A 89 18.14 -3.87 -11.17
CA VAL A 89 17.68 -3.24 -9.92
C VAL A 89 17.38 -1.76 -10.13
N ALA A 90 18.21 -1.05 -10.91
CA ALA A 90 17.97 0.34 -11.23
C ALA A 90 16.68 0.51 -12.06
N GLU A 91 16.43 -0.38 -13.03
CA GLU A 91 15.18 -0.37 -13.80
C GLU A 91 13.96 -0.61 -12.91
N ALA A 92 14.03 -1.59 -12.01
CA ALA A 92 12.96 -1.87 -11.05
C ALA A 92 12.74 -0.71 -10.07
N ALA A 93 13.81 -0.07 -9.60
CA ALA A 93 13.74 1.10 -8.73
C ALA A 93 13.11 2.31 -9.44
N LEU A 94 13.47 2.56 -10.71
CA LEU A 94 12.86 3.61 -11.54
C LEU A 94 11.37 3.36 -11.73
N LEU A 95 10.97 2.13 -12.03
CA LEU A 95 9.55 1.76 -12.15
C LEU A 95 8.80 1.96 -10.83
N ALA A 96 9.40 1.61 -9.69
CA ALA A 96 8.81 1.83 -8.37
C ALA A 96 8.67 3.32 -8.03
N LEU A 97 9.66 4.15 -8.40
CA LEU A 97 9.62 5.59 -8.22
C LEU A 97 8.52 6.23 -9.07
N VAL A 98 8.48 5.94 -10.37
CA VAL A 98 7.45 6.46 -11.28
C VAL A 98 6.07 5.99 -10.86
N GLY A 99 5.92 4.70 -10.55
CA GLY A 99 4.67 4.12 -10.06
C GLY A 99 4.20 4.75 -8.76
N SER A 100 5.12 5.02 -7.82
CA SER A 100 4.77 5.71 -6.57
C SER A 100 4.33 7.15 -6.79
N GLY A 101 4.98 7.88 -7.70
CA GLY A 101 4.59 9.26 -8.04
C GLY A 101 3.19 9.30 -8.65
N LEU A 102 2.90 8.40 -9.59
CA LEU A 102 1.57 8.25 -10.19
C LEU A 102 0.53 7.83 -9.15
N GLY A 103 0.85 6.87 -8.27
CA GLY A 103 -0.04 6.42 -7.20
C GLY A 103 -0.39 7.54 -6.21
N VAL A 104 0.59 8.37 -5.83
CA VAL A 104 0.37 9.53 -4.97
C VAL A 104 -0.51 10.57 -5.67
N ALA A 105 -0.27 10.86 -6.95
CA ALA A 105 -1.08 11.78 -7.72
C ALA A 105 -2.55 11.32 -7.82
N VAL A 106 -2.77 10.04 -8.12
CA VAL A 106 -4.11 9.43 -8.17
C VAL A 106 -4.78 9.46 -6.80
N GLY A 107 -4.04 9.12 -5.73
CA GLY A 107 -4.56 9.16 -4.36
C GLY A 107 -4.97 10.57 -3.92
N PHE A 108 -4.17 11.58 -4.28
CA PHE A 108 -4.49 12.98 -4.01
C PHE A 108 -5.73 13.45 -4.78
N GLY A 109 -5.82 13.09 -6.07
CA GLY A 109 -7.00 13.37 -6.90
C GLY A 109 -8.26 12.73 -6.35
N ALA A 110 -8.19 11.47 -5.92
CA ALA A 110 -9.31 10.76 -5.30
C ALA A 110 -9.73 11.44 -3.97
N SER A 111 -8.77 11.83 -3.14
CA SER A 111 -9.05 12.55 -1.89
C SER A 111 -9.74 13.89 -2.13
N LEU A 112 -9.29 14.66 -3.13
CA LEU A 112 -9.92 15.93 -3.49
C LEU A 112 -11.35 15.72 -4.00
N PHE A 113 -11.56 14.73 -4.87
CA PHE A 113 -12.88 14.37 -5.39
C PHE A 113 -13.85 13.96 -4.29
N ILE A 114 -13.41 13.11 -3.35
CA ILE A 114 -14.21 12.68 -2.20
C ILE A 114 -14.59 13.88 -1.34
N ASN A 115 -13.63 14.74 -0.97
CA ASN A 115 -13.92 15.93 -0.17
C ASN A 115 -14.94 16.83 -0.87
N TRP A 116 -14.74 17.13 -2.16
CA TRP A 116 -15.66 17.95 -2.94
C TRP A 116 -17.08 17.37 -2.97
N TYR A 117 -17.22 16.07 -3.22
CA TYR A 117 -18.51 15.39 -3.31
C TYR A 117 -19.27 15.42 -1.96
N TYR A 118 -18.59 15.07 -0.86
CA TYR A 118 -19.23 14.98 0.46
C TYR A 118 -19.50 16.36 1.07
N GLN A 119 -18.64 17.35 0.83
CA GLN A 119 -18.90 18.74 1.27
C GLN A 119 -20.13 19.33 0.57
N GLY A 120 -20.31 19.03 -0.73
CA GLY A 120 -21.51 19.42 -1.47
C GLY A 120 -22.79 18.76 -0.94
N LEU A 121 -22.72 17.45 -0.63
CA LEU A 121 -23.88 16.67 -0.17
C LEU A 121 -24.34 17.06 1.24
N TYR A 122 -23.41 17.19 2.18
CA TYR A 122 -23.73 17.45 3.60
C TYR A 122 -23.73 18.93 3.98
N ARG A 123 -23.35 19.83 3.07
CA ARG A 123 -23.18 21.28 3.32
C ARG A 123 -22.30 21.56 4.56
N THR A 124 -21.25 20.77 4.73
CA THR A 124 -20.30 20.91 5.84
C THR A 124 -18.91 21.29 5.34
N PRO A 125 -18.15 22.15 6.04
CA PRO A 125 -16.75 22.46 5.70
C PRO A 125 -15.76 21.37 6.17
N LEU A 126 -16.24 20.19 6.58
CA LEU A 126 -15.41 19.12 7.12
C LEU A 126 -14.63 18.43 6.00
N TYR A 127 -13.37 18.09 6.29
CA TYR A 127 -12.55 17.24 5.44
C TYR A 127 -12.77 15.77 5.84
N PHE A 128 -13.25 14.97 4.89
CA PHE A 128 -13.51 13.54 5.06
C PHE A 128 -12.31 12.66 4.71
N SER A 129 -11.45 13.14 3.80
CA SER A 129 -10.21 12.46 3.41
C SER A 129 -9.02 13.37 3.63
N VAL A 130 -8.10 12.95 4.51
CA VAL A 130 -6.89 13.69 4.86
C VAL A 130 -5.68 12.82 4.52
N ILE A 131 -4.84 13.33 3.61
CA ILE A 131 -3.57 12.68 3.27
C ILE A 131 -2.47 13.33 4.11
N THR A 132 -1.94 12.58 5.06
CA THR A 132 -0.82 13.02 5.89
C THR A 132 0.51 12.71 5.19
N PRO A 133 1.55 13.57 5.31
CA PRO A 133 2.88 13.29 4.75
C PRO A 133 3.49 11.95 5.19
N SER A 134 3.14 11.45 6.38
CA SER A 134 3.54 10.14 6.89
C SER A 134 3.01 8.98 6.03
N ILE A 135 1.81 9.10 5.47
CA ILE A 135 1.21 8.07 4.61
C ILE A 135 1.94 8.05 3.26
N ILE A 136 2.24 9.23 2.71
CA ILE A 136 2.97 9.36 1.44
C ILE A 136 4.36 8.77 1.57
N THR A 137 5.10 9.15 2.61
CA THR A 137 6.47 8.64 2.86
C THR A 137 6.49 7.13 3.07
N LEU A 138 5.51 6.58 3.82
CA LEU A 138 5.38 5.14 3.99
C LEU A 138 5.04 4.43 2.68
N ALA A 139 4.11 4.96 1.88
CA ALA A 139 3.71 4.37 0.61
C ALA A 139 4.85 4.37 -0.43
N VAL A 140 5.56 5.50 -0.56
CA VAL A 140 6.73 5.63 -1.45
C VAL A 140 7.86 4.72 -0.97
N GLY A 141 8.15 4.71 0.33
CA GLY A 141 9.16 3.83 0.92
C GLY A 141 8.85 2.36 0.70
N LEU A 142 7.60 1.95 0.91
CA LEU A 142 7.15 0.58 0.68
C LEU A 142 7.23 0.20 -0.81
N SER A 143 6.80 1.08 -1.72
CA SER A 143 6.93 0.89 -3.17
C SER A 143 8.37 0.64 -3.57
N LEU A 144 9.30 1.46 -3.07
CA LEU A 144 10.72 1.35 -3.38
C LEU A 144 11.33 0.05 -2.85
N VAL A 145 11.00 -0.33 -1.61
CA VAL A 145 11.45 -1.60 -1.01
C VAL A 145 10.96 -2.80 -1.83
N LEU A 146 9.68 -2.82 -2.21
CA LEU A 146 9.11 -3.90 -3.00
C LEU A 146 9.68 -3.96 -4.41
N GLY A 147 9.88 -2.81 -5.07
CA GLY A 147 10.48 -2.74 -6.40
C GLY A 147 11.93 -3.20 -6.42
N ILE A 148 12.75 -2.70 -5.50
CA ILE A 148 14.14 -3.14 -5.35
C ILE A 148 14.20 -4.64 -5.01
N GLY A 149 13.35 -5.10 -4.09
CA GLY A 149 13.25 -6.52 -3.74
C GLY A 149 12.91 -7.41 -4.94
N ALA A 150 11.91 -7.01 -5.75
CA ALA A 150 11.53 -7.73 -6.96
C ALA A 150 12.68 -7.76 -8.00
N GLY A 151 13.34 -6.62 -8.24
CA GLY A 151 14.48 -6.54 -9.17
C GLY A 151 15.69 -7.37 -8.71
N LEU A 152 15.97 -7.39 -7.40
CA LEU A 152 17.02 -8.24 -6.83
C LEU A 152 16.70 -9.72 -7.01
N LEU A 153 15.47 -10.15 -6.69
CA LEU A 153 15.05 -11.54 -6.85
C LEU A 153 15.10 -12.00 -8.31
N ALA A 154 14.64 -11.16 -9.25
CA ALA A 154 14.68 -11.47 -10.68
C ALA A 154 16.12 -11.57 -11.21
N SER A 155 16.97 -10.59 -10.87
CA SER A 155 18.36 -10.58 -11.32
C SER A 155 19.19 -11.72 -10.73
N LEU A 156 18.91 -12.15 -9.49
CA LEU A 156 19.53 -13.31 -8.88
C LEU A 156 19.20 -14.61 -9.62
N ARG A 157 17.95 -14.78 -10.09
CA ARG A 157 17.58 -15.94 -10.92
C ARG A 157 18.38 -15.98 -12.22
N LEU A 158 18.57 -14.83 -12.87
CA LEU A 158 19.35 -14.75 -14.11
C LEU A 158 20.81 -15.15 -13.93
N VAL A 159 21.47 -14.62 -12.91
CA VAL A 159 22.91 -14.85 -12.68
C VAL A 159 23.21 -16.29 -12.26
N ARG A 160 22.29 -16.94 -11.54
CA ARG A 160 22.42 -18.34 -11.11
C ARG A 160 22.31 -19.34 -12.26
N THR A 161 21.76 -18.95 -13.40
CA THR A 161 21.77 -19.82 -14.58
C THR A 161 23.13 -19.74 -15.30
N PRO A 162 23.81 -20.88 -15.55
CA PRO A 162 25.11 -20.87 -16.22
C PRO A 162 24.96 -20.41 -17.68
N PRO A 163 25.87 -19.54 -18.19
CA PRO A 163 25.72 -18.91 -19.50
C PRO A 163 25.70 -19.89 -20.68
N LEU A 164 26.33 -21.06 -20.55
CA LEU A 164 26.29 -22.12 -21.57
C LEU A 164 24.89 -22.76 -21.70
N ALA A 165 24.12 -22.80 -20.61
CA ALA A 165 22.72 -23.27 -20.65
C ALA A 165 21.74 -22.21 -21.20
N LEU A 166 22.21 -21.00 -21.50
CA LEU A 166 21.43 -19.93 -22.14
C LEU A 166 21.35 -20.13 -23.66
N PHE A 167 22.37 -20.75 -24.27
CA PHE A 167 22.46 -20.95 -25.72
C PHE A 167 21.82 -22.25 -26.22
N GLY A 168 21.62 -23.24 -25.33
CA GLY A 168 21.11 -24.57 -25.70
C GLY A 168 19.59 -24.72 -25.74
N ARG A 169 18.81 -23.63 -25.71
CA ARG A 169 17.33 -23.65 -25.76
C ARG A 169 16.76 -22.63 -26.75
#